data_AF-A0A239P858-F1
#
_entry.id   AF-A0A239P858-F1
#
_cell.length_a   1.000
_cell.length_b   1.000
_cell.length_c   1.000
_cell.angle_alpha   90.00
_cell.angle_beta   90.00
_cell.angle_gamma   90.00
#
_symmetry.space_group_name_H-M   'P 1'
#
loop_
_entity.id
_entity.type
_entity.pdbx_description
1 polymer ?
#
loop_
_entity_poly.entity_id
_entity_poly.type
_entity_poly.pdbx_seq_one_letter_code
_entity_poly.pdbx_strand_id
1 'polypeptide(L)'
;MDVPDLADLIWLFEDEPTSDDEDLAWPVGLQSFRLRRGTREVLFSVDPTSGEVYLTLSEAGDDIASIGRLRKLESLRIEKRDGYEGLVLRFKDDMDPLTLQTSPVIRLTWNVTPLGIW
;
A
#
# COMPACT_ATOMS: atom_id res chain seq x y z
N MET A 1 5.58 -11.54 -7.40
CA MET A 1 4.91 -11.16 -6.13
C MET A 1 3.47 -11.61 -6.27
N ASP A 2 2.87 -12.15 -5.21
CA ASP A 2 1.43 -12.46 -5.22
C ASP A 2 0.65 -11.19 -4.91
N VAL A 3 -0.31 -10.80 -5.74
CA VAL A 3 -0.99 -9.49 -5.65
C VAL A 3 -2.48 -9.67 -5.91
N PRO A 4 -3.38 -8.96 -5.20
CA PRO A 4 -4.80 -9.00 -5.48
C PRO A 4 -5.10 -8.53 -6.90
N ASP A 5 -6.25 -8.95 -7.42
CA ASP A 5 -6.69 -8.47 -8.73
C ASP A 5 -6.97 -6.97 -8.69
N LEU A 6 -6.86 -6.33 -9.86
CA LEU A 6 -7.10 -4.89 -9.99
C LEU A 6 -8.48 -4.49 -9.44
N ALA A 7 -9.51 -5.30 -9.70
CA ALA A 7 -10.87 -5.05 -9.22
C ALA A 7 -10.95 -5.00 -7.68
N ASP A 8 -10.18 -5.84 -6.98
CA ASP A 8 -10.17 -5.85 -5.52
C ASP A 8 -9.43 -4.64 -4.95
N LEU A 9 -8.37 -4.18 -5.63
CA LEU A 9 -7.65 -2.96 -5.26
C LEU A 9 -8.52 -1.71 -5.49
N ILE A 10 -9.21 -1.64 -6.64
CA ILE A 10 -10.20 -0.58 -6.90
C ILE A 10 -11.28 -0.59 -5.84
N TRP A 11 -11.77 -1.77 -5.44
CA TRP A 11 -12.75 -1.88 -4.36
C TRP A 11 -12.19 -1.36 -3.02
N LEU A 12 -10.94 -1.68 -2.67
CA LEU A 12 -10.31 -1.26 -1.41
C LEU A 12 -10.04 0.25 -1.35
N PHE A 13 -9.57 0.84 -2.46
CA PHE A 13 -9.21 2.26 -2.56
C PHE A 13 -10.35 3.13 -3.08
N GLU A 14 -11.47 2.54 -3.48
CA GLU A 14 -12.67 3.21 -4.00
C GLU A 14 -12.44 4.10 -5.22
N ASP A 15 -11.35 3.88 -5.94
CA ASP A 15 -10.97 4.65 -7.13
C ASP A 15 -10.10 3.82 -8.08
N GLU A 16 -10.08 4.21 -9.35
CA GLU A 16 -9.19 3.63 -10.35
C GLU A 16 -7.74 4.10 -10.12
N PRO A 17 -6.72 3.27 -10.38
CA PRO A 17 -5.36 3.71 -10.27
C PRO A 17 -5.00 4.69 -11.40
N THR A 18 -4.09 5.61 -11.09
CA THR A 18 -3.39 6.39 -12.11
C THR A 18 -2.08 5.71 -12.46
N SER A 19 -1.76 5.62 -13.76
CA SER A 19 -0.46 5.16 -14.26
C SER A 19 0.41 6.37 -14.63
N ASP A 20 1.71 6.31 -14.32
CA ASP A 20 2.67 7.31 -14.80
C ASP A 20 3.00 7.13 -16.29
N ASP A 21 2.80 5.92 -16.82
CA ASP A 21 2.98 5.57 -18.22
C ASP A 21 1.62 5.22 -18.85
N GLU A 22 1.12 6.07 -19.76
CA GLU A 22 -0.20 5.90 -20.41
C GLU A 22 -0.30 4.60 -21.23
N ASP A 23 0.83 4.05 -21.66
CA ASP A 23 0.91 2.82 -22.46
C ASP A 23 0.94 1.54 -21.62
N LEU A 24 1.10 1.65 -20.29
CA LEU A 24 1.21 0.51 -19.39
C LEU A 24 -0.09 0.30 -18.61
N ALA A 25 -0.70 -0.87 -18.85
CA ALA A 25 -1.86 -1.32 -18.11
C ALA A 25 -1.47 -2.33 -17.02
N TRP A 26 -2.31 -2.43 -15.99
CA TRP A 26 -2.18 -3.47 -14.97
C TRP A 26 -1.97 -4.87 -15.59
N PRO A 27 -1.04 -5.70 -15.08
CA PRO A 27 -0.20 -5.51 -13.88
C PRO A 27 1.20 -4.94 -14.18
N VAL A 28 1.35 -4.18 -15.26
CA VAL A 28 2.64 -3.62 -15.70
C VAL A 28 2.71 -2.13 -15.39
N GLY A 29 3.91 -1.67 -15.01
CA GLY A 29 4.15 -0.28 -14.66
C GLY A 29 3.73 0.06 -13.23
N LEU A 30 4.06 1.28 -12.82
CA LEU A 30 3.72 1.78 -11.50
C LEU A 30 2.27 2.28 -11.50
N GLN A 31 1.42 1.63 -10.70
CA GLN A 31 -0.01 1.94 -10.58
C GLN A 31 -0.26 2.55 -9.21
N SER A 32 -0.81 3.76 -9.19
CA SER A 32 -1.00 4.57 -7.99
C SER A 32 -2.46 4.70 -7.61
N PHE A 33 -2.80 4.27 -6.40
CA PHE A 33 -4.13 4.35 -5.82
C PHE A 33 -4.16 5.43 -4.72
N ARG A 34 -5.21 6.24 -4.72
CA ARG A 34 -5.39 7.32 -3.75
C ARG A 34 -6.66 7.08 -2.96
N LEU A 35 -6.59 7.22 -1.64
CA LEU A 35 -7.76 7.17 -0.78
C LEU A 35 -7.71 8.28 0.25
N ARG A 36 -8.84 8.97 0.42
CA ARG A 36 -9.01 10.03 1.43
C ARG A 36 -10.13 9.70 2.40
N ARG A 37 -9.87 9.91 3.68
CA ARG A 37 -10.84 9.82 4.79
C ARG A 37 -10.67 11.01 5.72
N GLY A 38 -11.62 11.95 5.68
CA GLY A 38 -11.53 13.18 6.45
C GLY A 38 -10.33 14.03 6.00
N THR A 39 -9.41 14.32 6.93
CA THR A 39 -8.14 15.03 6.68
C THR A 39 -6.99 14.11 6.29
N ARG A 40 -7.14 12.79 6.43
CA ARG A 40 -6.08 11.83 6.10
C ARG A 40 -6.20 11.35 4.67
N GLU A 41 -5.05 11.12 4.07
CA GLU A 41 -4.92 10.62 2.71
C GLU A 41 -3.77 9.63 2.62
N VAL A 42 -3.96 8.57 1.83
CA VAL A 42 -2.89 7.66 1.47
C VAL A 42 -2.74 7.63 -0.05
N LEU A 43 -1.49 7.69 -0.51
CA LEU A 43 -1.07 7.37 -1.86
C LEU A 43 -0.30 6.05 -1.79
N PHE A 44 -0.85 5.01 -2.41
CA PHE A 44 -0.24 3.69 -2.50
C PHE A 44 0.10 3.39 -3.94
N SER A 45 1.38 3.18 -4.24
CA SER A 45 1.84 2.85 -5.59
C SER A 45 2.46 1.47 -5.61
N VAL A 46 2.11 0.66 -6.61
CA VAL A 46 2.64 -0.70 -6.77
C VAL A 46 3.00 -0.96 -8.22
N ASP A 47 4.16 -1.56 -8.44
CA ASP A 47 4.49 -2.24 -9.69
C ASP A 47 4.57 -3.75 -9.40
N PRO A 48 3.53 -4.52 -9.78
CA PRO A 48 3.49 -5.96 -9.55
C PRO A 48 4.64 -6.73 -10.22
N THR A 49 5.13 -6.22 -11.34
CA THR A 49 6.16 -6.87 -12.17
C THR A 49 7.54 -6.73 -11.53
N SER A 50 7.90 -5.52 -11.07
CA SER A 50 9.16 -5.30 -10.35
C SER A 50 9.08 -5.68 -8.87
N GLY A 51 7.87 -5.77 -8.31
CA GLY A 51 7.62 -6.01 -6.88
C GLY A 51 7.97 -4.79 -6.02
N GLU A 52 7.91 -3.59 -6.61
CA GLU A 52 8.14 -2.33 -5.91
C GLU A 52 6.83 -1.77 -5.37
N VAL A 53 6.89 -1.27 -4.14
CA VAL A 53 5.77 -0.56 -3.51
C VAL A 53 6.25 0.72 -2.87
N TYR A 54 5.42 1.75 -2.98
CA TYR A 54 5.61 3.07 -2.37
C TYR A 54 4.34 3.41 -1.59
N LEU A 55 4.50 4.03 -0.43
CA LEU A 55 3.36 4.45 0.39
C LEU A 55 3.65 5.80 1.01
N THR A 56 2.78 6.77 0.74
CA THR A 56 2.79 8.08 1.41
C THR A 56 1.48 8.25 2.16
N LEU A 57 1.57 8.67 3.41
CA LEU A 57 0.46 9.03 4.28
C LEU A 57 0.56 10.52 4.58
N SER A 58 -0.53 11.25 4.35
CA SER A 58 -0.60 12.69 4.54
C SER A 58 -1.79 13.04 5.45
N GLU A 59 -1.67 14.11 6.24
CA GLU A 59 -2.73 14.64 7.08
C GLU A 59 -2.85 16.15 6.87
N ALA A 60 -4.06 16.61 6.53
CA ALA A 60 -4.34 18.02 6.20
C ALA A 60 -3.47 18.61 5.06
N GLY A 61 -2.90 17.76 4.20
CA GLY A 61 -2.03 18.16 3.09
C GLY A 61 -0.54 18.07 3.39
N ASP A 62 -0.16 17.78 4.64
CA ASP A 62 1.23 17.57 5.04
C ASP A 62 1.57 16.08 5.05
N ASP A 63 2.68 15.69 4.43
CA ASP A 63 3.17 14.31 4.46
C ASP A 63 3.66 13.95 5.87
N ILE A 64 2.96 13.03 6.53
CA ILE A 64 3.30 12.58 7.90
C ILE A 64 4.17 11.33 7.89
N ALA A 65 4.11 10.53 6.83
CA ALA A 65 5.01 9.40 6.62
C ALA A 65 5.15 9.12 5.13
N SER A 66 6.37 8.82 4.69
CA SER A 66 6.61 8.28 3.35
C SER A 66 7.57 7.11 3.46
N ILE A 67 7.14 5.96 2.94
CA ILE A 67 7.93 4.74 2.86
C ILE A 67 8.25 4.52 1.40
N GLY A 68 9.46 4.92 1.03
CA GLY A 68 9.96 4.78 -0.32
C GLY A 68 10.46 3.37 -0.60
N ARG A 69 10.10 2.84 -1.76
CA ARG A 69 10.66 1.65 -2.40
C ARG A 69 10.81 0.45 -1.46
N LEU A 70 9.69 -0.02 -0.94
CA LEU A 70 9.61 -1.32 -0.30
C LEU A 70 9.97 -2.40 -1.33
N ARG A 71 10.97 -3.22 -1.00
CA ARG A 71 11.45 -4.33 -1.85
C ARG A 71 11.29 -5.66 -1.12
N LYS A 72 11.49 -6.74 -1.87
CA LYS A 72 11.38 -8.13 -1.38
C LYS A 72 9.99 -8.46 -0.84
N LEU A 73 8.95 -7.84 -1.37
CA LEU A 73 7.59 -8.25 -1.07
C LEU A 73 7.33 -9.67 -1.60
N GLU A 74 6.79 -10.51 -0.72
CA GLU A 74 6.30 -11.84 -1.06
C GLU A 74 4.89 -11.74 -1.64
N SER A 75 4.00 -11.07 -0.89
CA SER A 75 2.60 -10.95 -1.23
C SER A 75 1.97 -9.65 -0.75
N LEU A 76 0.98 -9.17 -1.48
CA LEU A 76 -0.03 -8.21 -1.05
C LEU A 76 -1.33 -8.97 -0.80
N ARG A 77 -2.01 -8.70 0.33
CA ARG A 77 -3.30 -9.33 0.64
C ARG A 77 -4.28 -8.33 1.18
N ILE A 78 -5.50 -8.37 0.67
CA ILE A 78 -6.61 -7.62 1.24
C ILE A 78 -7.13 -8.39 2.45
N GLU A 79 -7.25 -7.69 3.57
CA GLU A 79 -7.89 -8.21 4.77
C GLU A 79 -9.18 -7.47 5.06
N LYS A 80 -10.25 -8.23 5.26
CA LYS A 80 -11.56 -7.74 5.69
C LYS A 80 -11.99 -8.50 6.94
N ARG A 81 -12.24 -7.76 8.02
CA ARG A 81 -12.71 -8.26 9.31
C ARG A 81 -13.75 -7.27 9.86
N ASP A 82 -14.51 -7.66 10.88
CA ASP A 82 -15.59 -6.79 11.41
C ASP A 82 -15.07 -5.39 11.79
N GLY A 83 -15.45 -4.39 11.01
CA GLY A 83 -15.04 -2.99 11.20
C GLY A 83 -13.62 -2.65 10.72
N TYR A 84 -12.97 -3.51 9.93
CA TYR A 84 -11.63 -3.29 9.40
C TYR A 84 -11.54 -3.74 7.94
N GLU A 85 -11.05 -2.86 7.08
CA GLU A 85 -10.63 -3.18 5.71
C GLU A 85 -9.25 -2.59 5.48
N GLY A 86 -8.37 -3.34 4.83
CA GLY A 86 -7.01 -2.89 4.58
C GLY A 86 -6.18 -3.82 3.72
N LEU A 87 -4.95 -3.39 3.46
CA LEU A 87 -3.93 -4.11 2.71
C LEU A 87 -2.79 -4.53 3.64
N VAL A 88 -2.37 -5.78 3.53
CA VAL A 88 -1.23 -6.35 4.26
C VAL A 88 -0.11 -6.67 3.27
N LEU A 89 1.02 -6.02 3.49
CA LEU A 89 2.26 -6.20 2.73
C LEU A 89 3.14 -7.20 3.50
N ARG A 90 3.37 -8.38 2.93
CA ARG A 90 4.28 -9.39 3.50
C ARG A 90 5.60 -9.38 2.77
N PHE A 91 6.69 -9.41 3.52
CA PHE A 91 8.05 -9.46 3.00
C PHE A 91 8.55 -10.91 2.95
N LYS A 92 9.54 -11.17 2.09
CA LYS A 92 10.16 -12.50 1.93
C LYS A 92 11.13 -12.87 3.06
N ASP A 93 11.57 -11.89 3.84
CA ASP A 93 12.40 -12.07 5.03
C ASP A 93 11.54 -12.05 6.31
N ASP A 94 12.15 -12.31 7.47
CA ASP A 94 11.49 -12.32 8.79
C ASP A 94 11.04 -10.92 9.28
N MET A 95 10.80 -9.98 8.37
CA MET A 95 10.27 -8.67 8.71
C MET A 95 8.79 -8.76 9.02
N ASP A 96 8.36 -8.05 10.07
CA ASP A 96 6.94 -7.89 10.37
C ASP A 96 6.21 -7.25 9.17
N PRO A 97 4.99 -7.70 8.89
CA PRO A 97 4.20 -7.16 7.79
C PRO A 97 3.86 -5.70 8.03
N LEU A 98 3.79 -4.93 6.95
CA LEU A 98 3.24 -3.59 6.97
C LEU A 98 1.75 -3.67 6.66
N THR A 99 0.93 -3.07 7.51
CA THR A 99 -0.53 -3.05 7.36
C THR A 99 -1.01 -1.63 7.10
N LEU A 100 -1.72 -1.45 6.00
CA LEU A 100 -2.46 -0.24 5.66
C LEU A 100 -3.94 -0.50 5.89
N GLN A 101 -4.52 0.10 6.92
CA GLN A 101 -5.97 0.17 7.09
C GLN A 101 -6.54 1.29 6.21
N THR A 102 -7.59 1.01 5.46
CA THR A 102 -8.30 1.96 4.60
C THR A 102 -9.67 2.37 5.18
N SER A 103 -10.27 1.50 6.01
CA SER A 103 -11.59 1.72 6.63
C SER A 103 -11.64 1.25 8.10
N PRO A 104 -12.33 1.97 9.00
CA PRO A 104 -13.01 3.26 8.79
C PRO A 104 -12.06 4.47 8.81
N VAL A 105 -10.81 4.28 9.25
CA VAL A 105 -9.80 5.35 9.34
C VAL A 105 -8.53 4.88 8.64
N ILE A 106 -7.90 5.77 7.88
CA ILE A 106 -6.60 5.48 7.29
C ILE A 106 -5.54 5.40 8.39
N ARG A 107 -4.89 4.24 8.49
CA ARG A 107 -3.82 3.99 9.46
C ARG A 107 -2.75 3.11 8.83
N LEU A 108 -1.51 3.54 8.98
CA LEU A 108 -0.33 2.74 8.66
C LEU A 108 0.21 2.13 9.96
N THR A 109 0.54 0.85 9.95
CA THR A 109 1.19 0.18 11.08
C THR A 109 2.27 -0.74 10.55
N TRP A 110 3.47 -0.58 11.10
CA TRP A 110 4.62 -1.40 10.74
C TRP A 110 5.51 -1.50 11.98
N ASN A 111 5.69 -2.72 12.47
CA ASN A 111 6.54 -2.97 13.62
C ASN A 111 7.97 -3.16 13.12
N VAL A 112 8.65 -2.04 12.85
CA VAL A 112 10.07 -2.08 12.51
C VAL A 112 10.86 -2.32 13.79
N THR A 113 11.65 -3.38 13.81
CA THR A 113 12.64 -3.58 14.87
C THR A 113 13.54 -2.35 14.94
N PRO A 114 13.85 -1.79 16.13
CA PRO A 114 14.75 -0.65 16.23
C PRO A 114 16.10 -0.98 15.60
N LEU A 115 16.59 -0.12 14.69
CA LEU A 115 17.95 -0.20 14.17
C LEU A 115 18.93 -0.10 15.34
N GLY A 116 19.67 -1.17 15.65
CA GLY A 116 20.70 -1.13 16.69
C GLY A 116 21.03 -2.42 17.43
N ILE A 117 20.39 -3.56 17.14
CA ILE A 117 20.77 -4.84 17.75
C ILE A 117 21.66 -5.59 16.75
N TRP A 118 22.98 -5.39 16.86
CA TRP A 118 24.03 -6.19 16.23
C TRP A 118 24.50 -7.28 17.20
#